data_AF-F0XL79-F1
#
_entry.id   AF-F0XL79-F1
#
_cell.length_a   1.000
_cell.length_b   1.000
_cell.length_c   1.000
_cell.angle_alpha   90.00
_cell.angle_beta   90.00
_cell.angle_gamma   90.00
#
_symmetry.space_group_name_H-M   'P 1'
#
loop_
_entity.id
_entity.type
_entity.pdbx_description
1 polymer ?
#
loop_
_entity_poly.entity_id
_entity_poly.type
_entity_poly.pdbx_seq_one_letter_code
_entity_poly.pdbx_strand_id
1 'polypeptide(L)'
;MAYLTSLGLNPESGEIFVALELVQAPNFGEITRKGFVDGWKDTGYTFVAGKEADQRSMSLENAIEFWRVLFAPPGRPWQSSSRNWLDLWISFLQEKWTRSVNRDMWNQTLEFATKSMEDDTLGFWTADGAWPSVIDDFVAWCRTNGIGLKDAMQTDS
;
A
#
# COMPACT_ATOMS: atom_id res chain seq x y z
N MET A 1 -10.13 17.31 -14.91
CA MET A 1 -11.24 16.96 -14.00
C MET A 1 -11.80 15.55 -14.23
N ALA A 2 -12.06 15.10 -15.46
CA ALA A 2 -12.60 13.76 -15.73
C ALA A 2 -11.80 12.60 -15.10
N TYR A 3 -10.47 12.73 -15.05
CA TYR A 3 -9.58 11.74 -14.45
C TYR A 3 -9.79 11.55 -12.93
N LEU A 4 -9.91 12.66 -12.19
CA LEU A 4 -10.07 12.63 -10.73
C LEU A 4 -11.45 12.11 -10.35
N THR A 5 -12.48 12.46 -11.14
CA THR A 5 -13.82 11.88 -11.01
C THR A 5 -13.83 10.39 -11.37
N SER A 6 -13.00 9.94 -12.33
CA SER A 6 -12.86 8.51 -12.66
C SER A 6 -12.11 7.70 -11.59
N LEU A 7 -11.35 8.37 -10.73
CA LEU A 7 -10.75 7.79 -9.51
C LEU A 7 -11.73 7.76 -8.33
N GLY A 8 -12.98 8.21 -8.50
CA GLY A 8 -13.98 8.25 -7.45
C GLY A 8 -13.86 9.45 -6.49
N LEU A 9 -12.96 10.40 -6.78
CA LEU A 9 -12.73 11.55 -5.92
C LEU A 9 -13.71 12.68 -6.24
N ASN A 10 -14.26 13.30 -5.19
CA ASN A 10 -15.10 14.49 -5.34
C ASN A 10 -14.20 15.73 -5.53
N PRO A 11 -14.28 16.43 -6.67
CA PRO A 11 -13.47 17.62 -6.90
C PRO A 11 -13.81 18.82 -6.02
N GLU A 12 -14.95 18.78 -5.33
CA GLU A 12 -15.39 19.81 -4.39
C GLU A 12 -14.99 19.49 -2.94
N SER A 13 -14.42 18.31 -2.67
CA SER A 13 -13.91 17.94 -1.34
C SER A 13 -12.42 18.26 -1.21
N GLY A 14 -11.94 18.45 0.02
CA GLY A 14 -10.51 18.70 0.30
C GLY A 14 -9.58 17.56 -0.13
N GLU A 15 -10.13 16.39 -0.43
CA GLU A 15 -9.41 15.18 -0.86
C GLU A 15 -8.74 15.38 -2.23
N ILE A 16 -9.23 16.31 -3.05
CA ILE A 16 -8.61 16.63 -4.34
C ILE A 16 -7.20 17.23 -4.18
N PHE A 17 -6.94 17.96 -3.09
CA PHE A 17 -5.62 18.52 -2.83
C PHE A 17 -4.61 17.45 -2.46
N VAL A 18 -5.04 16.38 -1.79
CA VAL A 18 -4.21 15.21 -1.52
C VAL A 18 -3.80 14.55 -2.83
N ALA A 19 -4.75 14.29 -3.73
CA ALA A 19 -4.45 13.67 -5.03
C ALA A 19 -3.56 14.55 -5.93
N LEU A 20 -3.74 15.87 -5.92
CA LEU A 20 -2.92 16.82 -6.68
C LEU A 20 -1.49 16.93 -6.14
N GLU A 21 -1.32 16.90 -4.83
CA GLU A 21 0.00 16.89 -4.17
C GLU A 21 0.76 15.59 -4.46
N LEU A 22 0.07 14.45 -4.41
CA LEU A 22 0.62 13.11 -4.63
C LEU A 22 1.19 12.91 -6.05
N VAL A 23 0.59 13.59 -7.03
CA VAL A 23 1.02 13.55 -8.44
C VAL A 23 1.87 14.77 -8.83
N GLN A 24 2.28 15.59 -7.86
CA GLN A 24 3.05 16.82 -8.06
C GLN A 24 2.47 17.66 -9.21
N ALA A 25 1.16 17.91 -9.18
CA ALA A 25 0.47 18.69 -10.19
C ALA A 25 0.98 20.15 -10.15
N PRO A 26 1.56 20.69 -11.23
CA PRO A 26 2.07 22.06 -11.24
C PRO A 26 0.95 23.11 -11.16
N ASN A 27 -0.25 22.76 -11.64
CA ASN A 27 -1.44 23.60 -11.63
C ASN A 27 -2.68 22.75 -11.29
N PHE A 28 -3.71 23.38 -10.72
CA PHE A 28 -4.99 22.71 -10.45
C PHE A 28 -5.60 22.17 -11.76
N GLY A 29 -5.77 20.84 -11.83
CA GLY A 29 -6.33 20.16 -13.00
C GLY A 29 -5.32 19.72 -14.07
N GLU A 30 -4.02 19.98 -13.90
CA GLU A 30 -2.96 19.50 -14.79
C GLU A 30 -2.07 18.47 -14.09
N ILE A 31 -2.08 17.22 -14.58
CA ILE A 31 -1.19 16.17 -14.09
C ILE A 31 -0.20 15.85 -15.21
N THR A 32 1.08 16.12 -14.96
CA THR A 32 2.14 15.79 -15.93
C THR A 32 2.58 14.34 -15.74
N ARG A 33 2.94 13.64 -16.82
CA ARG A 33 3.48 12.27 -16.73
C ARG A 33 4.72 12.20 -15.83
N LYS A 34 5.55 13.25 -15.84
CA LYS A 34 6.73 13.37 -14.98
C LYS A 34 6.35 13.56 -13.52
N GLY A 35 5.44 14.48 -13.20
CA GLY A 35 4.94 14.69 -11.83
C GLY A 35 4.24 13.45 -11.27
N PHE A 36 3.47 12.73 -12.10
CA PHE A 36 2.90 11.44 -11.72
C PHE A 36 3.99 10.41 -11.43
N VAL A 37 4.95 10.20 -12.33
CA VAL A 37 6.00 9.20 -12.10
C VAL A 37 6.92 9.58 -10.93
N ASP A 38 7.25 10.85 -10.78
CA ASP A 38 8.17 11.34 -9.76
C ASP A 38 7.49 11.45 -8.39
N GLY A 39 6.23 11.89 -8.32
CA GLY A 39 5.43 11.90 -7.09
C GLY A 39 5.13 10.49 -6.57
N TRP A 40 4.94 9.52 -7.46
CA TRP A 40 4.76 8.12 -7.08
C TRP A 40 6.08 7.40 -6.73
N LYS A 41 7.21 7.89 -7.23
CA LYS A 41 8.55 7.45 -6.80
C LYS A 41 8.94 8.04 -5.44
N ASP A 42 8.42 9.21 -5.11
CA ASP A 42 8.62 9.85 -3.82
C ASP A 42 7.54 9.40 -2.82
N THR A 43 7.69 8.16 -2.35
CA THR A 43 6.81 7.49 -1.37
C THR A 43 6.66 8.24 -0.04
N GLY A 44 7.42 9.32 0.17
CA GLY A 44 7.29 10.19 1.34
C GLY A 44 6.06 11.10 1.36
N TYR A 45 5.43 11.40 0.21
CA TYR A 45 4.37 12.41 0.12
C TYR A 45 2.95 11.87 0.36
N THR A 46 2.64 10.64 -0.05
CA THR A 46 1.39 9.91 0.32
C THR A 46 1.18 9.90 1.83
N PHE A 47 2.27 9.71 2.58
CA PHE A 47 2.26 9.71 4.04
C PHE A 47 2.00 11.10 4.65
N VAL A 48 2.44 12.18 3.97
CA VAL A 48 2.29 13.56 4.45
C VAL A 48 0.90 14.10 4.20
N ALA A 49 0.23 13.66 3.14
CA ALA A 49 -1.09 14.13 2.77
C ALA A 49 -2.22 13.49 3.61
N GLY A 50 -2.01 12.29 4.16
CA GLY A 50 -3.00 11.62 5.02
C GLY A 50 -2.85 11.86 6.53
N LYS A 51 -1.89 12.70 6.96
CA LYS A 51 -1.74 13.13 8.36
C LYS A 51 -2.33 14.52 8.55
N GLU A 52 -3.03 14.76 9.66
CA GLU A 52 -3.23 16.15 10.12
C GLU A 52 -1.86 16.79 10.40
N ALA A 53 -1.79 18.12 10.31
CA ALA A 53 -0.56 18.90 10.44
C ALA A 53 0.01 18.86 11.88
N ASP A 54 0.50 17.68 12.29
CA ASP A 54 1.41 17.39 13.43
C ASP A 54 1.50 15.88 13.74
N GLN A 55 0.71 15.02 13.09
CA GLN A 55 0.70 13.58 13.39
C GLN A 55 1.78 12.79 12.62
N ARG A 56 2.59 12.01 13.33
CA ARG A 56 3.59 11.10 12.76
C ARG A 56 3.02 9.75 12.32
N SER A 57 1.70 9.62 12.21
CA SER A 57 1.02 8.39 11.77
C SER A 57 -0.36 8.72 11.18
N MET A 58 -0.84 7.82 10.33
CA MET A 58 -2.12 7.86 9.63
C MET A 58 -3.08 6.83 10.25
N SER A 59 -4.38 7.12 10.32
CA SER A 59 -5.36 6.11 10.75
C SER A 59 -5.38 4.92 9.80
N LEU A 60 -5.70 3.73 10.32
CA LEU A 60 -5.79 2.52 9.52
C LEU A 60 -6.84 2.64 8.40
N GLU A 61 -7.99 3.24 8.73
CA GLU A 61 -9.09 3.48 7.79
C GLU A 61 -8.62 4.34 6.60
N ASN A 62 -7.97 5.48 6.87
CA ASN A 62 -7.43 6.33 5.80
C ASN A 62 -6.35 5.59 5.00
N ALA A 63 -5.46 4.85 5.66
CA ALA A 63 -4.42 4.10 4.97
C ALA A 63 -4.99 3.05 4.00
N ILE A 64 -6.06 2.35 4.42
CA ILE A 64 -6.79 1.40 3.56
C ILE A 64 -7.36 2.11 2.33
N GLU A 65 -8.05 3.23 2.50
CA GLU A 65 -8.60 3.99 1.37
C GLU A 65 -7.51 4.52 0.44
N PHE A 66 -6.40 5.02 0.99
CA PHE A 66 -5.27 5.44 0.17
C PHE A 66 -4.66 4.28 -0.60
N TRP A 67 -4.46 3.10 -0.01
CA TRP A 67 -3.97 1.93 -0.75
C TRP A 67 -4.95 1.49 -1.85
N ARG A 68 -6.26 1.55 -1.60
CA ARG A 68 -7.27 1.25 -2.63
C ARG A 68 -7.14 2.17 -3.83
N VAL A 69 -7.01 3.47 -3.60
CA VAL A 69 -6.81 4.46 -4.67
C VAL A 69 -5.44 4.27 -5.34
N LEU A 70 -4.39 4.01 -4.56
CA LEU A 70 -3.02 3.87 -5.04
C LEU A 70 -2.87 2.70 -6.03
N PHE A 71 -3.54 1.58 -5.75
CA PHE A 71 -3.47 0.38 -6.57
C PHE A 71 -4.63 0.27 -7.57
N ALA A 72 -5.52 1.26 -7.65
CA ALA A 72 -6.55 1.32 -8.70
C ALA A 72 -5.98 1.86 -10.03
N PRO A 73 -6.56 1.50 -11.19
CA PRO A 73 -6.16 2.07 -12.48
C PRO A 73 -6.25 3.61 -12.51
N PRO A 74 -5.28 4.31 -13.12
CA PRO A 74 -4.16 3.85 -13.94
C PRO A 74 -2.88 3.54 -13.13
N GLY A 75 -2.97 3.46 -11.81
CA GLY A 75 -1.91 2.92 -10.96
C GLY A 75 -1.57 1.47 -11.30
N ARG A 76 -0.68 0.86 -10.53
CA ARG A 76 -0.31 -0.55 -10.72
C ARG A 76 -1.17 -1.41 -9.79
N PRO A 77 -2.12 -2.23 -10.29
CA PRO A 77 -2.86 -3.14 -9.42
C PRO A 77 -1.91 -4.04 -8.65
N TRP A 78 -2.05 -4.08 -7.33
CA TRP A 78 -1.33 -5.03 -6.48
C TRP A 78 -2.02 -6.38 -6.53
N GLN A 79 -1.93 -6.98 -7.71
CA GLN A 79 -2.57 -8.23 -8.08
C GLN A 79 -1.67 -8.94 -9.09
N SER A 80 -1.45 -10.23 -8.87
CA SER A 80 -0.79 -11.12 -9.82
C SER A 80 -1.83 -11.90 -10.65
N SER A 81 -1.38 -12.74 -11.57
CA SER A 81 -2.28 -13.64 -12.30
C SER A 81 -3.01 -14.64 -11.39
N SER A 82 -2.49 -14.90 -10.19
CA SER A 82 -3.04 -15.91 -9.27
C SER A 82 -3.72 -15.32 -8.04
N ARG A 83 -3.46 -14.04 -7.70
CA ARG A 83 -3.81 -13.51 -6.38
C ARG A 83 -4.06 -12.01 -6.38
N ASN A 84 -5.11 -11.59 -5.69
CA ASN A 84 -5.31 -10.19 -5.33
C ASN A 84 -4.62 -9.91 -3.99
N TRP A 85 -3.41 -9.35 -4.04
CA TRP A 85 -2.61 -9.08 -2.85
C TRP A 85 -3.14 -7.92 -2.02
N LEU A 86 -3.71 -6.91 -2.67
CA LEU A 86 -4.35 -5.79 -1.98
C LEU A 86 -5.51 -6.26 -1.09
N ASP A 87 -6.38 -7.12 -1.61
CA ASP A 87 -7.52 -7.63 -0.84
C ASP A 87 -7.08 -8.46 0.37
N LEU A 88 -6.01 -9.24 0.21
CA LEU A 88 -5.41 -10.02 1.31
C LEU A 88 -4.80 -9.11 2.37
N TRP A 89 -4.03 -8.10 1.96
CA TRP A 89 -3.44 -7.12 2.88
C TRP A 89 -4.52 -6.40 3.69
N ILE A 90 -5.58 -5.93 3.04
CA ILE A 90 -6.69 -5.24 3.71
C ILE A 90 -7.42 -6.20 4.66
N SER A 91 -7.66 -7.44 4.24
CA SER A 91 -8.32 -8.46 5.07
C SER A 91 -7.51 -8.77 6.33
N PHE A 92 -6.20 -8.95 6.19
CA PHE A 92 -5.27 -9.12 7.32
C PHE A 92 -5.33 -7.91 8.27
N LEU A 93 -5.23 -6.70 7.74
CA LEU A 93 -5.26 -5.49 8.56
C LEU A 93 -6.57 -5.34 9.32
N GLN A 94 -7.71 -5.62 8.67
CA GLN A 94 -9.02 -5.57 9.31
C GLN A 94 -9.21 -6.66 10.38
N GLU A 95 -8.57 -7.82 10.23
CA GLU A 95 -8.69 -8.93 11.19
C GLU A 95 -7.71 -8.80 12.37
N LYS A 96 -6.47 -8.37 12.12
CA LYS A 96 -5.36 -8.49 13.08
C LYS A 96 -4.74 -7.16 13.49
N TRP A 97 -4.92 -6.08 12.73
CA TRP A 97 -4.22 -4.82 12.98
C TRP A 97 -5.15 -3.75 13.57
N THR A 98 -4.76 -3.20 14.71
CA THR A 98 -5.55 -2.18 15.43
C THR A 98 -4.80 -0.86 15.61
N ARG A 99 -3.60 -0.73 15.04
CA ARG A 99 -2.71 0.42 15.24
C ARG A 99 -2.75 1.38 14.05
N SER A 100 -2.22 2.59 14.24
CA SER A 100 -2.00 3.54 13.15
C SER A 100 -0.85 3.11 12.24
N VAL A 101 -0.86 3.59 11.01
CA VAL A 101 0.17 3.33 9.99
C VAL A 101 1.20 4.45 10.06
N ASN A 102 2.47 4.12 10.28
CA ASN A 102 3.57 5.09 10.25
C ASN A 102 4.26 5.10 8.87
N ARG A 103 5.19 6.03 8.67
CA ARG A 103 5.87 6.21 7.37
C ARG A 103 6.65 4.97 6.94
N ASP A 104 7.32 4.35 7.89
CA ASP A 104 8.15 3.17 7.64
C ASP A 104 7.29 1.99 7.16
N MET A 105 6.21 1.68 7.89
CA MET A 105 5.22 0.68 7.49
C MET A 105 4.66 0.97 6.10
N TRP A 106 4.24 2.20 5.82
CA TRP A 106 3.71 2.57 4.50
C TRP A 106 4.71 2.27 3.38
N ASN A 107 5.96 2.73 3.53
CA ASN A 107 7.01 2.53 2.53
C ASN A 107 7.34 1.04 2.33
N GLN A 108 7.45 0.30 3.44
CA GLN A 108 7.74 -1.12 3.43
C GLN A 108 6.59 -1.93 2.80
N THR A 109 5.32 -1.52 2.99
CA THR A 109 4.18 -2.12 2.27
C THR A 109 4.31 -1.95 0.75
N LEU A 110 4.79 -0.81 0.26
CA LEU A 110 4.98 -0.59 -1.19
C LEU A 110 6.14 -1.41 -1.76
N GLU A 111 7.23 -1.55 -0.99
CA GLU A 111 8.34 -2.43 -1.37
C GLU A 111 7.89 -3.90 -1.41
N PHE A 112 7.19 -4.34 -0.35
CA PHE A 112 6.62 -5.68 -0.29
C PHE A 112 5.64 -5.94 -1.44
N ALA A 113 4.82 -4.95 -1.79
CA ALA A 113 3.91 -5.05 -2.92
C ALA A 113 4.65 -5.30 -4.23
N THR A 114 5.77 -4.61 -4.44
CA THR A 114 6.62 -4.81 -5.62
C THR A 114 7.18 -6.22 -5.68
N LYS A 115 7.77 -6.72 -4.58
CA LYS A 115 8.39 -8.05 -4.52
C LYS A 115 7.37 -9.20 -4.63
N SER A 116 6.21 -9.07 -3.99
CA SER A 116 5.15 -10.09 -4.06
C SER A 116 4.51 -10.22 -5.45
N MET A 117 4.56 -9.18 -6.27
CA MET A 117 4.16 -9.28 -7.67
C MET A 117 5.20 -9.96 -8.57
N GLU A 118 6.47 -10.03 -8.15
CA GLU A 118 7.54 -10.74 -8.86
C GLU A 118 7.60 -12.21 -8.43
N ASP A 119 7.32 -12.49 -7.15
CA ASP A 119 7.29 -13.82 -6.56
C ASP A 119 6.06 -14.02 -5.67
N ASP A 120 5.08 -14.74 -6.22
CA ASP A 120 3.82 -15.05 -5.54
C ASP A 120 3.97 -16.07 -4.39
N THR A 121 5.15 -16.68 -4.23
CA THR A 121 5.43 -17.71 -3.23
C THR A 121 5.94 -17.14 -1.90
N LEU A 122 6.22 -15.83 -1.86
CA LEU A 122 6.84 -15.13 -0.73
C LEU A 122 8.25 -15.66 -0.38
N GLY A 123 8.97 -16.22 -1.35
CA GLY A 123 10.33 -16.75 -1.16
C GLY A 123 11.38 -15.67 -0.93
N PHE A 124 11.08 -14.41 -1.27
CA PHE A 124 11.93 -13.26 -0.98
C PHE A 124 11.90 -12.81 0.50
N TRP A 125 10.92 -13.27 1.29
CA TRP A 125 10.79 -12.89 2.69
C TRP A 125 11.48 -13.91 3.60
N THR A 126 12.15 -13.42 4.65
CA THR A 126 12.75 -14.21 5.73
C THR A 126 12.41 -13.56 7.08
N ALA A 127 12.25 -14.38 8.13
CA ALA A 127 11.87 -13.91 9.47
C ALA A 127 12.96 -13.05 10.14
N ASP A 128 14.20 -13.25 9.72
CA ASP A 128 15.41 -12.53 10.10
C ASP A 128 15.71 -11.34 9.16
N GLY A 129 14.81 -11.05 8.21
CA GLY A 129 14.88 -9.90 7.32
C GLY A 129 14.60 -8.57 8.04
N ALA A 130 14.95 -7.46 7.38
CA ALA A 130 14.74 -6.12 7.91
C ALA A 130 13.32 -5.57 7.67
N TRP A 131 12.31 -6.45 7.67
CA TRP A 131 10.91 -6.05 7.48
C TRP A 131 10.31 -5.54 8.79
N PRO A 132 9.32 -4.63 8.75
CA PRO A 132 8.56 -4.27 9.94
C PRO A 132 7.70 -5.45 10.40
N SER A 133 7.48 -5.57 11.72
CA SER A 133 6.74 -6.70 12.30
C SER A 133 5.35 -6.95 11.68
N VAL A 134 4.68 -5.90 11.18
CA VAL A 134 3.38 -6.03 10.52
C VAL A 134 3.45 -6.79 9.19
N ILE A 135 4.57 -6.73 8.48
CA ILE A 135 4.82 -7.53 7.29
C ILE A 135 5.09 -8.99 7.70
N ASP A 136 5.84 -9.21 8.78
CA ASP A 136 6.08 -10.56 9.30
C ASP A 136 4.76 -11.23 9.73
N ASP A 137 3.93 -10.49 10.46
CA ASP A 137 2.59 -10.92 10.89
C ASP A 137 1.69 -11.21 9.67
N PHE A 138 1.78 -10.40 8.61
CA PHE A 138 1.04 -10.62 7.38
C PHE A 138 1.49 -11.89 6.66
N VAL A 139 2.79 -12.14 6.55
CA VAL A 139 3.31 -13.37 5.94
C VAL A 139 2.89 -14.60 6.74
N ALA A 140 2.96 -14.52 8.07
CA ALA A 140 2.45 -15.59 8.95
C ALA A 140 0.94 -15.84 8.71
N TRP A 141 0.14 -14.77 8.62
CA TRP A 141 -1.29 -14.87 8.30
C TRP A 141 -1.55 -15.44 6.89
N CYS A 142 -0.74 -15.09 5.89
CA CYS A 142 -0.83 -15.70 4.57
C CYS A 142 -0.59 -17.22 4.64
N ARG A 143 0.45 -17.66 5.36
CA ARG A 143 0.80 -19.09 5.49
C ARG A 143 -0.30 -19.89 6.18
N THR A 144 -0.95 -19.35 7.22
CA THR A 144 -2.09 -20.03 7.86
C THR A 144 -3.30 -20.16 6.94
N ASN A 145 -3.44 -19.26 5.97
CA ASN A 145 -4.45 -19.30 4.91
C ASN A 145 -4.00 -20.06 3.64
N GLY A 146 -2.88 -20.80 3.71
CA GLY A 146 -2.37 -21.62 2.61
C GLY A 146 -1.73 -20.84 1.46
N ILE A 147 -1.29 -19.60 1.71
CA ILE A 147 -0.62 -18.73 0.75
C ILE A 147 0.89 -18.73 1.01
N GLY A 148 1.68 -18.83 -0.06
CA GLY A 148 3.14 -18.86 -0.02
C GLY A 148 3.72 -20.28 0.10
N LEU A 149 5.05 -20.36 0.22
CA LEU A 149 5.71 -21.64 0.50
C LEU A 149 5.21 -22.18 1.84
N LYS A 150 4.75 -23.43 1.84
CA LYS A 150 4.57 -24.17 3.09
C LYS A 150 5.95 -24.29 3.70
N ASP A 151 6.16 -23.71 4.87
CA ASP A 151 7.34 -24.07 5.66
C ASP A 151 7.34 -25.59 5.72
N ALA A 152 8.45 -26.20 5.28
CA ALA A 152 8.69 -27.60 5.57
C ALA A 152 8.62 -27.70 7.08
N MET A 153 7.48 -28.22 7.56
CA MET A 153 7.19 -28.53 8.94
C MET A 153 8.46 -29.10 9.55
N GLN A 154 9.16 -28.29 10.36
CA GLN A 154 10.24 -28.78 11.19
C GLN A 154 9.53 -29.75 12.13
N THR A 155 9.57 -31.01 11.73
CA THR A 155 9.19 -32.15 12.53
C THR A 155 10.29 -32.27 13.55
N ASP A 156 10.14 -31.55 14.66
CA ASP A 156 10.87 -31.90 15.88
C ASP A 156 10.38 -33.31 16.26
N SER A 157 11.25 -34.28 16.01
CA SER A 157 11.22 -35.64 16.55
C SER A 157 12.04 -35.70 17.82
#